data_AF-A0A1F5BBZ0-F1
#
_entry.id   AF-A0A1F5BBZ0-F1
#
_cell.length_a   1.000
_cell.length_b   1.000
_cell.length_c   1.000
_cell.angle_alpha   90.00
_cell.angle_beta   90.00
_cell.angle_gamma   90.00
#
_symmetry.space_group_name_H-M   'P 1'
#
loop_
_entity.id
_entity.type
_entity.pdbx_description
1 polymer ?
#
loop_
_entity_poly.entity_id
_entity_poly.type
_entity_poly.pdbx_seq_one_letter_code
_entity_poly.pdbx_strand_id
1 'polypeptide(L)'
;MYKVEHWRRQELALLLDELVLTLRSGKNPEWAGVFAHFGHELALLGSARAVDERQLQRLVGCIELCLEPGSGFSRLILESSDSQEVTPLNLRFSRLRAVLAKALEGMRGRLVEFVN
;
A
#
# COMPACT_ATOMS: atom_id res chain seq x y z
N MET A 1 1.57 14.19 -22.01
CA MET A 1 0.59 14.66 -20.99
C MET A 1 0.36 13.51 -20.04
N TYR A 2 1.10 13.53 -18.94
CA TYR A 2 1.24 12.44 -17.99
C TYR A 2 0.04 12.40 -17.06
N LYS A 3 -0.67 11.27 -16.99
CA LYS A 3 -1.76 11.08 -16.04
C LYS A 3 -1.69 9.65 -15.54
N VAL A 4 -1.05 9.44 -14.39
CA VAL A 4 -1.50 8.31 -13.54
C VAL A 4 -2.99 8.54 -13.33
N GLU A 5 -3.79 7.60 -13.81
CA GLU A 5 -5.24 7.75 -13.84
C GLU A 5 -5.75 7.96 -12.42
N HIS A 6 -6.61 8.96 -12.22
CA HIS A 6 -7.12 9.34 -10.91
C HIS A 6 -7.70 8.13 -10.15
N TRP A 7 -8.35 7.22 -10.87
CA TRP A 7 -8.93 6.00 -10.31
C TRP A 7 -7.88 5.04 -9.70
N ARG A 8 -6.64 4.98 -10.22
CA ARG A 8 -5.58 4.13 -9.65
C ARG A 8 -5.06 4.67 -8.33
N ARG A 9 -5.00 5.99 -8.19
CA ARG A 9 -4.66 6.63 -6.90
C ARG A 9 -5.76 6.39 -5.87
N GLN A 10 -7.02 6.43 -6.29
CA GLN A 10 -8.14 6.07 -5.42
C GLN A 10 -8.09 4.59 -5.03
N GLU A 11 -7.80 3.68 -5.97
CA GLU A 11 -7.59 2.26 -5.68
C GLU A 11 -6.46 2.05 -4.67
N LEU A 12 -5.30 2.68 -4.87
CA LEU A 12 -4.20 2.61 -3.93
C LEU A 12 -4.59 3.16 -2.54
N ALA A 13 -5.30 4.29 -2.48
CA ALA A 13 -5.77 4.85 -1.22
C ALA A 13 -6.68 3.88 -0.45
N LEU A 14 -7.64 3.25 -1.14
CA LEU A 14 -8.54 2.26 -0.54
C LEU A 14 -7.78 1.02 -0.04
N LEU A 15 -6.77 0.57 -0.79
CA LEU A 15 -5.93 -0.57 -0.36
C LEU A 15 -5.11 -0.22 0.88
N LEU A 16 -4.56 1.00 0.96
CA LEU A 16 -3.83 1.48 2.13
C LEU A 16 -4.75 1.57 3.35
N ASP A 17 -5.95 2.12 3.21
CA ASP A 17 -6.94 2.20 4.29
C ASP A 17 -7.36 0.81 4.78
N GLU A 18 -7.66 -0.12 3.87
CA GLU A 18 -8.04 -1.48 4.24
C GLU A 18 -6.89 -2.23 4.94
N LEU A 19 -5.65 -1.97 4.52
CA LEU A 19 -4.47 -2.54 5.14
C LEU A 19 -4.26 -1.99 6.55
N VAL A 20 -4.43 -0.68 6.77
CA VAL A 20 -4.37 -0.05 8.10
C VAL A 20 -5.40 -0.66 9.05
N LEU A 21 -6.64 -0.83 8.59
CA LEU A 21 -7.70 -1.47 9.37
C LEU A 21 -7.33 -2.91 9.73
N THR A 22 -6.85 -3.68 8.76
CA THR A 22 -6.45 -5.08 8.95
C THR A 22 -5.30 -5.21 9.95
N LEU A 23 -4.30 -4.33 9.88
CA LEU A 23 -3.16 -4.29 10.80
C LEU A 23 -3.58 -3.94 12.22
N ARG A 24 -4.50 -2.99 12.40
CA ARG A 24 -5.07 -2.65 13.71
C ARG A 24 -5.85 -3.82 14.32
N SER A 25 -6.65 -4.52 13.51
CA SER A 25 -7.33 -5.75 13.93
C SER A 25 -6.35 -6.85 14.33
N GLY A 26 -5.21 -6.92 13.64
CA GLY A 26 -4.09 -7.82 13.92
C GLY A 26 -3.13 -7.37 15.03
N LYS A 27 -3.55 -6.40 15.85
CA LYS A 27 -2.75 -5.81 16.95
C LYS A 27 -1.35 -5.34 16.53
N ASN A 28 -1.20 -4.85 15.30
CA ASN A 28 0.06 -4.32 14.81
C ASN A 28 -0.03 -2.81 14.51
N PRO A 29 -0.05 -1.96 15.56
CA PRO A 29 -0.17 -0.51 15.39
C PRO A 29 1.04 0.12 14.70
N GLU A 30 2.22 -0.48 14.80
CA GLU A 30 3.45 0.05 14.20
C GLU A 30 3.35 0.06 12.68
N TRP A 31 3.05 -1.09 12.06
CA TRP A 31 2.86 -1.14 10.62
C TRP A 31 1.58 -0.39 10.21
N ALA A 32 0.52 -0.40 11.02
CA ALA A 32 -0.65 0.42 10.73
C ALA A 32 -0.30 1.91 10.63
N GLY A 33 0.61 2.41 11.47
CA GLY A 33 1.12 3.77 11.40
C GLY A 33 1.89 4.06 10.11
N VAL A 34 2.75 3.14 9.69
CA VAL A 34 3.52 3.26 8.43
C VAL A 34 2.59 3.37 7.22
N PHE A 35 1.61 2.47 7.10
CA PHE A 35 0.69 2.49 5.96
C PHE A 35 -0.31 3.65 6.01
N ALA A 36 -0.70 4.11 7.20
CA ALA A 36 -1.50 5.32 7.36
C ALA A 36 -0.72 6.57 6.90
N HIS A 37 0.59 6.62 7.17
CA HIS A 37 1.45 7.69 6.67
C HIS A 37 1.51 7.71 5.14
N PHE A 38 1.69 6.55 4.49
CA PHE A 38 1.63 6.45 3.03
C PHE A 38 0.29 6.92 2.45
N GLY A 39 -0.83 6.58 3.11
CA GLY A 39 -2.16 7.08 2.72
C GLY A 39 -2.27 8.60 2.82
N HIS A 40 -1.70 9.19 3.88
CA HIS A 40 -1.64 10.64 4.04
C HIS A 40 -0.79 11.31 2.96
N GLU A 41 0.41 10.78 2.68
CA GLU A 41 1.28 11.30 1.61
C GLU A 41 0.59 11.23 0.24
N LEU A 42 -0.10 10.12 -0.05
CA LEU A 42 -0.88 9.97 -1.28
C LEU A 42 -2.00 11.01 -1.40
N ALA A 43 -2.70 11.31 -0.31
CA ALA A 43 -3.75 12.32 -0.28
C ALA A 43 -3.18 13.73 -0.54
N LEU A 44 -2.03 14.06 0.04
CA LEU A 44 -1.33 15.32 -0.22
C LEU A 44 -0.98 15.48 -1.70
N LEU A 45 -0.49 14.41 -2.35
CA LEU A 45 -0.21 14.38 -3.79
C LEU A 45 -1.47 14.57 -4.65
N GLY A 46 -2.63 14.12 -4.18
CA GLY A 46 -3.92 14.33 -4.83
C GLY A 46 -4.41 15.79 -4.75
N SER A 47 -4.07 16.50 -3.69
CA SER A 47 -4.49 17.88 -3.44
C SER A 47 -3.62 18.94 -4.13
N ALA A 48 -2.43 18.56 -4.59
CA ALA A 48 -1.50 19.47 -5.25
C ALA A 48 -2.01 19.91 -6.63
N ARG A 49 -1.82 21.21 -6.96
CA ARG A 49 -2.25 21.82 -8.23
C ARG A 49 -1.66 21.14 -9.48
N ALA A 50 -0.48 20.54 -9.33
CA ALA A 50 0.15 19.65 -10.29
C ALA A 50 0.62 18.41 -9.54
N VAL A 51 0.42 17.23 -10.12
CA VAL A 51 0.90 15.98 -9.55
C VAL A 51 2.42 15.96 -9.65
N ASP A 52 3.09 15.90 -8.51
CA ASP A 52 4.54 15.66 -8.47
C ASP A 52 4.80 14.15 -8.67
N GLU A 53 5.08 13.79 -9.91
CA GLU A 53 5.35 12.41 -10.32
C GLU A 53 6.56 11.80 -9.62
N ARG A 54 7.58 12.62 -9.30
CA ARG A 54 8.77 12.12 -8.59
C ARG A 54 8.40 11.75 -7.16
N GLN A 55 7.55 12.54 -6.51
CA GLN A 55 7.05 12.20 -5.19
C GLN A 55 6.15 10.97 -5.23
N LEU A 56 5.29 10.83 -6.24
CA LEU A 56 4.46 9.63 -6.41
C LEU A 56 5.32 8.38 -6.66
N GLN A 57 6.34 8.47 -7.50
CA GLN A 57 7.31 7.40 -7.75
C GLN A 57 8.05 7.00 -6.46
N ARG A 58 8.50 7.99 -5.68
CA ARG A 58 9.16 7.76 -4.40
C ARG A 58 8.22 7.05 -3.41
N LEU A 59 6.98 7.50 -3.31
CA LEU A 59 5.97 6.89 -2.44
C LEU A 59 5.72 5.43 -2.84
N VAL A 60 5.47 5.18 -4.14
CA VAL A 60 5.30 3.81 -4.67
C VAL A 60 6.51 2.95 -4.33
N GLY A 61 7.73 3.44 -4.56
CA GLY A 61 8.96 2.71 -4.22
C GLY A 61 9.09 2.41 -2.73
N CYS A 62 8.74 3.35 -1.85
CA CYS A 62 8.73 3.11 -0.40
C CYS A 62 7.73 2.02 0.02
N ILE A 63 6.56 1.97 -0.61
CA ILE A 63 5.57 0.92 -0.37
C ILE A 63 6.08 -0.43 -0.90
N GLU A 64 6.70 -0.47 -2.09
CA GLU A 64 7.29 -1.67 -2.67
C GLU A 64 8.37 -2.28 -1.75
N LEU A 65 9.25 -1.46 -1.18
CA LEU A 65 10.26 -1.91 -0.21
C LEU A 65 9.64 -2.61 1.01
N CYS A 66 8.45 -2.20 1.43
CA CYS A 66 7.74 -2.89 2.51
C CYS A 66 7.27 -4.29 2.08
N LEU A 67 7.00 -4.52 0.79
CA LEU A 67 6.52 -5.80 0.28
C LEU A 67 7.63 -6.79 -0.08
N GLU A 68 8.89 -6.35 -0.11
CA GLU A 68 10.02 -7.21 -0.45
C GLU A 68 10.14 -8.40 0.52
N PRO A 69 10.52 -9.62 0.04
CA PRO A 69 10.59 -10.82 0.88
C PRO A 69 11.48 -10.72 2.13
N GLY A 70 12.43 -9.78 2.15
CA GLY A 70 13.32 -9.53 3.29
C GLY A 70 12.77 -8.55 4.34
N SER A 71 11.70 -7.82 4.03
CA SER A 71 11.17 -6.81 4.95
C SER A 71 10.55 -7.43 6.21
N GLY A 72 10.39 -6.62 7.26
CA GLY A 72 9.64 -7.04 8.46
C GLY A 72 8.14 -7.22 8.17
N PHE A 73 7.60 -6.45 7.23
CA PHE A 73 6.18 -6.49 6.87
C PHE A 73 5.80 -7.72 6.03
N SER A 74 6.66 -8.16 5.11
CA SER A 74 6.39 -9.35 4.29
C SER A 74 6.40 -10.64 5.10
N ARG A 75 7.11 -10.65 6.22
CA ARG A 75 7.16 -11.78 7.17
C ARG A 75 6.14 -11.68 8.31
N LEU A 76 5.38 -10.59 8.37
CA LEU A 76 4.42 -10.36 9.45
C LEU A 76 3.30 -11.39 9.42
N ILE A 77 3.00 -11.93 10.61
CA ILE A 77 1.82 -12.73 10.91
C ILE A 77 1.01 -11.94 11.93
N LEU A 78 -0.29 -11.77 11.67
CA LEU A 78 -1.18 -11.01 12.53
C LEU A 78 -1.71 -11.87 13.68
N GLU A 79 -1.79 -11.25 14.85
CA GLU A 79 -2.30 -11.88 16.06
C GLU A 79 -3.73 -11.41 16.33
N SER A 80 -4.54 -12.27 16.94
CA SER A 80 -5.88 -11.93 17.43
C SER A 80 -6.06 -12.48 18.83
N SER A 81 -6.87 -11.81 19.65
CA SER A 81 -7.32 -12.39 20.94
C SER A 81 -8.22 -13.60 20.73
N ASP A 82 -8.91 -13.66 19.58
CA ASP A 82 -9.77 -14.77 19.19
C ASP A 82 -8.98 -15.70 18.26
N SER A 83 -8.74 -16.93 18.73
CA SER A 83 -8.00 -17.94 17.99
C SER A 83 -8.70 -18.40 16.71
N GLN A 84 -10.04 -18.26 16.64
CA GLN A 84 -10.80 -18.58 15.42
C GLN A 84 -10.62 -17.52 14.33
N GLU A 85 -10.29 -16.29 14.71
CA GLU A 85 -10.11 -15.16 13.80
C GLU A 85 -8.68 -15.06 13.23
N VAL A 86 -7.69 -15.72 13.84
CA VAL A 86 -6.28 -15.64 13.41
C VAL A 86 -6.10 -16.10 11.95
N THR A 87 -6.68 -17.24 11.57
CA THR A 87 -6.53 -17.78 10.21
C THR A 87 -7.25 -16.93 9.16
N PRO A 88 -8.55 -16.58 9.31
CA PRO A 88 -9.23 -15.67 8.38
C PRO A 88 -8.52 -14.32 8.23
N LEU A 89 -8.04 -13.75 9.34
CA LEU A 89 -7.33 -12.47 9.34
C LEU A 89 -6.04 -12.54 8.53
N ASN A 90 -5.21 -13.56 8.74
CA ASN A 90 -3.96 -13.72 8.00
C ASN A 90 -4.19 -14.05 6.52
N LEU A 91 -5.27 -14.76 6.17
CA LEU A 91 -5.67 -14.98 4.78
C LEU A 91 -6.07 -13.66 4.10
N ARG A 92 -6.88 -12.84 4.76
CA ARG A 92 -7.23 -11.49 4.28
C ARG A 92 -5.99 -10.62 4.11
N PHE A 93 -5.11 -10.61 5.11
CA PHE A 93 -3.86 -9.85 5.07
C PHE A 93 -2.94 -10.29 3.93
N SER A 94 -2.78 -11.61 3.70
CA SER A 94 -2.03 -12.14 2.56
C SER A 94 -2.61 -11.69 1.22
N ARG A 95 -3.94 -11.76 1.06
CA ARG A 95 -4.62 -11.29 -0.15
C ARG A 95 -4.42 -9.80 -0.37
N LEU A 96 -4.55 -8.98 0.67
CA LEU A 96 -4.34 -7.53 0.58
C LEU A 96 -2.92 -7.19 0.12
N ARG A 97 -1.91 -7.88 0.65
CA ARG A 97 -0.52 -7.69 0.20
C ARG A 97 -0.33 -8.04 -1.27
N ALA A 98 -0.95 -9.12 -1.74
CA ALA A 98 -0.89 -9.50 -3.15
C ALA A 98 -1.59 -8.50 -4.07
N VAL A 99 -2.77 -8.01 -3.67
CA VAL A 99 -3.51 -6.99 -4.43
C VAL A 99 -2.74 -5.66 -4.46
N LEU A 100 -2.16 -5.25 -3.32
CA LEU A 100 -1.32 -4.06 -3.24
C LEU A 100 -0.09 -4.17 -4.15
N ALA A 101 0.63 -5.30 -4.11
CA ALA A 101 1.77 -5.54 -4.99
C ALA A 101 1.39 -5.39 -6.48
N LYS A 102 0.26 -5.97 -6.88
CA LYS A 102 -0.26 -5.87 -8.25
C LYS A 102 -0.63 -4.44 -8.65
N ALA A 103 -1.24 -3.69 -7.73
CA ALA A 103 -1.59 -2.29 -7.97
C ALA A 103 -0.32 -1.44 -8.20
N LEU A 104 0.73 -1.65 -7.39
CA LEU A 104 2.01 -0.95 -7.52
C LEU A 104 2.72 -1.31 -8.83
N GLU A 105 2.75 -2.60 -9.21
CA GLU A 105 3.31 -3.04 -10.50
C GLU A 105 2.59 -2.37 -11.68
N GLY A 106 1.25 -2.32 -11.63
CA GLY A 106 0.44 -1.65 -12.65
C GLY A 106 0.72 -0.15 -12.76
N MET A 107 1.07 0.51 -11.64
CA MET A 107 1.52 1.90 -11.62
C MET A 107 2.93 2.05 -12.18
N ARG A 108 3.86 1.13 -11.86
CA ARG A 108 5.27 1.18 -12.26
C ARG A 108 5.48 0.85 -13.75
N GLY A 109 4.82 -0.16 -14.29
CA GLY A 109 4.96 -0.56 -15.71
C GLY A 109 4.71 0.61 -16.67
N ARG A 110 3.74 1.47 -16.35
CA ARG A 110 3.42 2.67 -17.13
C ARG A 110 4.15 3.94 -16.69
N LEU A 111 5.04 3.86 -15.70
CA LEU A 111 6.01 4.92 -15.45
C LEU A 111 7.29 4.66 -16.27
N VAL A 112 7.65 3.39 -16.48
CA VAL A 112 8.85 2.98 -17.22
C VAL A 112 8.66 3.05 -18.74
N GLU A 113 7.48 2.68 -19.27
CA GLU A 113 7.17 2.77 -20.72
C GLU A 113 7.31 4.18 -21.33
N PHE A 114 7.39 5.22 -20.50
CA PHE A 114 7.37 6.62 -20.93
C PHE A 114 8.66 7.38 -20.57
N VAL A 115 9.65 6.70 -19.99
CA VAL A 115 11.00 7.22 -19.71
C VAL A 115 12.00 6.86 -20.83
N ASN A 116 11.61 6.03 -21.80
CA ASN A 116 12.37 5.72 -23.03
C ASN A 116 11.83 6.45 -24.25
#